data_AF-A0A9Q4B4G7-F1
#
_entry.id   AF-A0A9Q4B4G7-F1
#
_cell.length_a   1.000
_cell.length_b   1.000
_cell.length_c   1.000
_cell.angle_alpha   90.00
_cell.angle_beta   90.00
_cell.angle_gamma   90.00
#
_symmetry.space_group_name_H-M   'P 1'
#
loop_
_entity.id
_entity.type
_entity.pdbx_description
1 polymer ?
#
loop_
_entity_poly.entity_id
_entity_poly.type
_entity_poly.pdbx_seq_one_letter_code
_entity_poly.pdbx_strand_id
1 'polypeptide(L)'
;MKAKIGFITLLILVVGGSIFNYTSKAREELKTETVLTDYAIVANKYRLGTYVQSKEIPIEIELYPSKYTQVIIDRWKDVASVSEMMEYPTELIGENEWMEADKLLTDNLNHYIEIERSNEVDEDDHISSEAIKQFIFHNEMSDNLQKAFDQAGVD
;
A
#
# COMPACT_ATOMS: atom_id res chain seq x y z
N MET A 1 18.47 31.76 -49.37
CA MET A 1 18.25 32.08 -47.94
C MET A 1 16.95 31.48 -47.41
N LYS A 2 15.80 31.70 -48.08
CA LYS A 2 14.49 31.13 -47.70
C LYS A 2 14.45 29.59 -47.58
N ALA A 3 15.13 28.86 -48.48
CA ALA A 3 15.20 27.40 -48.42
C ALA A 3 15.97 26.86 -47.19
N LYS A 4 16.98 27.60 -46.70
CA LYS A 4 17.72 27.24 -45.48
C LYS A 4 16.87 27.45 -44.23
N ILE A 5 16.04 28.50 -44.20
CA ILE A 5 15.13 28.78 -43.09
C ILE A 5 14.05 27.71 -43.00
N GLY A 6 13.42 27.33 -44.13
CA GLY A 6 12.42 26.26 -44.15
C GLY A 6 12.96 24.90 -43.69
N PHE A 7 14.22 24.58 -44.05
CA PHE A 7 14.88 23.36 -43.60
C PHE A 7 15.13 23.34 -42.08
N ILE A 8 15.56 24.48 -41.50
CA ILE A 8 15.76 24.61 -40.05
C ILE A 8 14.45 24.45 -39.29
N THR A 9 13.35 25.06 -39.78
CA THR A 9 12.03 24.92 -39.15
C THR A 9 11.52 23.48 -39.18
N LEU A 10 11.72 22.77 -40.30
CA LEU A 10 11.37 21.35 -40.42
C LEU A 10 12.16 20.50 -39.42
N LEU A 11 13.46 20.75 -39.29
CA LEU A 11 14.32 20.06 -38.31
C LEU A 11 13.85 20.27 -36.88
N ILE A 12 13.48 21.50 -36.51
CA ILE A 12 12.94 21.82 -35.18
C ILE A 12 11.64 21.06 -34.91
N LEU A 13 10.74 20.96 -35.90
CA LEU A 13 9.49 20.20 -35.76
C LEU A 13 9.73 18.69 -35.62
N VAL A 14 10.64 18.12 -36.40
CA VAL A 14 10.98 16.68 -36.32
C VAL A 14 11.63 16.34 -34.98
N VAL A 15 12.60 17.15 -34.55
CA VAL A 15 13.27 16.94 -33.26
C VAL A 15 12.31 17.17 -32.10
N GLY A 16 11.51 18.25 -32.15
CA GLY A 16 10.51 18.57 -31.14
C GLY A 16 9.44 17.48 -31.01
N GLY A 17 8.91 16.99 -32.14
CA GLY A 17 7.95 15.89 -32.16
C GLY A 17 8.53 14.57 -31.65
N SER A 18 9.81 14.30 -31.95
CA SER A 18 10.49 13.10 -31.44
C SER A 18 10.69 13.17 -29.92
N ILE A 19 11.12 14.32 -29.40
CA ILE A 19 11.26 14.55 -27.95
C ILE A 19 9.92 14.41 -27.26
N PHE A 20 8.86 15.04 -27.78
CA PHE A 20 7.52 14.98 -27.19
C PHE A 20 6.95 13.56 -27.12
N ASN A 21 7.12 12.77 -28.19
CA ASN A 21 6.70 11.37 -28.20
C ASN A 21 7.51 10.52 -27.21
N TYR A 22 8.82 10.73 -27.13
CA TYR A 22 9.68 10.00 -26.20
C TYR A 22 9.32 10.31 -24.74
N THR A 23 9.15 11.59 -24.39
CA THR A 23 8.79 11.99 -23.02
C THR A 23 7.40 11.51 -22.61
N SER A 24 6.44 11.47 -23.56
CA SER A 24 5.10 10.95 -23.29
C SER A 24 5.13 9.44 -23.01
N LYS A 25 5.83 8.65 -23.85
CA LYS A 25 5.99 7.21 -23.64
C LYS A 25 6.72 6.88 -22.35
N ALA A 26 7.85 7.55 -22.08
CA ALA A 26 8.60 7.35 -20.85
C ALA A 26 7.75 7.68 -19.60
N ARG A 27 6.84 8.65 -19.69
CA ARG A 27 5.92 8.98 -18.59
C ARG A 27 4.84 7.92 -18.38
N GLU A 28 4.32 7.34 -19.45
CA GLU A 28 3.34 6.24 -19.38
C GLU A 28 3.98 4.95 -18.84
N GLU A 29 5.19 4.62 -19.29
CA GLU A 29 5.97 3.49 -18.77
C GLU A 29 6.24 3.65 -17.28
N LEU A 30 6.68 4.83 -16.84
CA LEU A 30 6.98 5.10 -15.44
C LEU A 30 5.74 5.01 -14.55
N LYS A 31 4.60 5.55 -15.00
CA LYS A 31 3.32 5.37 -14.30
C LYS A 31 2.93 3.91 -14.18
N THR A 32 3.12 3.14 -15.25
CA THR A 32 2.82 1.72 -15.29
C THR A 32 3.69 0.95 -14.31
N GLU A 33 4.99 1.23 -14.27
CA GLU A 33 5.93 0.62 -13.33
C GLU A 33 5.58 0.93 -11.86
N THR A 34 5.20 2.18 -11.57
CA THR A 34 4.73 2.57 -10.23
C THR A 34 3.50 1.76 -9.83
N VAL A 35 2.49 1.69 -10.69
CA VAL A 35 1.27 0.91 -10.42
C VAL A 35 1.60 -0.56 -10.17
N LEU A 36 2.41 -1.20 -11.02
CA LEU A 36 2.83 -2.60 -10.82
C LEU A 36 3.54 -2.80 -9.47
N THR A 37 4.37 -1.84 -9.09
CA THR A 37 5.09 -1.87 -7.81
C THR A 37 4.13 -1.78 -6.64
N ASP A 38 3.16 -0.86 -6.69
CA ASP A 38 2.18 -0.68 -5.62
C ASP A 38 1.32 -1.94 -5.43
N TYR A 39 0.81 -2.52 -6.52
CA TYR A 39 0.09 -3.80 -6.48
C TYR A 39 0.96 -4.94 -5.95
N ALA A 40 2.23 -5.01 -6.34
CA ALA A 40 3.16 -6.04 -5.84
C ALA A 40 3.46 -5.88 -4.35
N ILE A 41 3.54 -4.65 -3.84
CA ILE A 41 3.72 -4.36 -2.42
C ILE A 41 2.49 -4.85 -1.65
N VAL A 42 1.29 -4.41 -2.04
CA VAL A 42 0.03 -4.80 -1.37
C VAL A 42 -0.17 -6.31 -1.43
N ALA A 43 0.06 -6.93 -2.60
CA ALA A 43 -0.06 -8.37 -2.77
C ALA A 43 0.90 -9.14 -1.86
N ASN A 44 2.16 -8.72 -1.76
CA ASN A 44 3.12 -9.37 -0.87
C ASN A 44 2.80 -9.16 0.61
N LYS A 45 2.41 -7.93 0.99
CA LYS A 45 2.09 -7.52 2.36
C LYS A 45 0.94 -8.35 2.95
N TYR A 46 -0.12 -8.57 2.15
CA TYR A 46 -1.31 -9.33 2.58
C TYR A 46 -1.36 -10.75 2.02
N ARG A 47 -0.27 -11.23 1.39
CA ARG A 47 -0.18 -12.56 0.76
C ARG A 47 -1.32 -12.83 -0.23
N LEU A 48 -1.74 -11.82 -0.97
CA LEU A 48 -2.79 -11.92 -1.99
C LEU A 48 -2.25 -12.66 -3.22
N GLY A 49 -3.15 -13.32 -3.93
CA GLY A 49 -2.89 -13.70 -5.31
C GLY A 49 -3.08 -12.52 -6.25
N THR A 50 -2.42 -12.57 -7.41
CA THR A 50 -2.55 -11.55 -8.46
C THR A 50 -2.92 -12.18 -9.79
N TYR A 51 -3.80 -11.51 -10.52
CA TYR A 51 -4.16 -11.87 -11.90
C TYR A 51 -4.09 -10.64 -12.79
N VAL A 52 -3.33 -10.74 -13.89
CA VAL A 52 -3.21 -9.64 -14.86
C VAL A 52 -4.32 -9.81 -15.90
N GLN A 53 -5.31 -8.93 -15.87
CA GLN A 53 -6.44 -8.95 -16.79
C GLN A 53 -6.06 -8.42 -18.17
N SER A 54 -5.28 -7.34 -18.22
CA SER A 54 -4.81 -6.72 -19.45
C SER A 54 -3.35 -6.29 -19.35
N LYS A 55 -2.61 -6.45 -20.45
CA LYS A 55 -1.26 -5.89 -20.62
C LYS A 55 -1.26 -4.57 -21.38
N GLU A 56 -2.42 -4.13 -21.87
CA GLU A 56 -2.57 -2.82 -22.48
C GLU A 56 -2.62 -1.75 -21.39
N ILE A 57 -2.16 -0.53 -21.68
CA ILE A 57 -2.14 0.56 -20.69
C ILE A 57 -3.56 1.18 -20.61
N PRO A 58 -4.14 1.38 -19.40
CA PRO A 58 -3.57 1.04 -18.09
C PRO A 58 -3.62 -0.47 -17.80
N ILE A 59 -2.54 -1.01 -17.23
CA ILE A 59 -2.52 -2.42 -16.81
C ILE A 59 -3.57 -2.62 -15.73
N GLU A 60 -4.43 -3.62 -15.93
CA GLU A 60 -5.46 -4.02 -15.00
C GLU A 60 -4.99 -5.26 -14.22
N ILE A 61 -4.85 -5.11 -12.91
CA ILE A 61 -4.48 -6.19 -11.98
C ILE A 61 -5.63 -6.40 -11.02
N GLU A 62 -6.04 -7.66 -10.90
CA GLU A 62 -6.97 -8.09 -9.87
C GLU A 62 -6.20 -8.76 -8.74
N LEU A 63 -6.49 -8.33 -7.51
CA LEU A 63 -5.99 -8.93 -6.29
C LEU A 63 -7.07 -9.86 -5.74
N TYR A 64 -6.69 -11.00 -5.16
CA TYR A 64 -7.66 -11.89 -4.52
C TYR A 64 -7.09 -12.53 -3.26
N PRO A 65 -7.92 -12.75 -2.23
CA PRO A 65 -7.47 -13.34 -0.97
C PRO A 65 -6.94 -14.76 -1.16
N SER A 66 -5.83 -15.06 -0.50
CA SER A 66 -5.35 -16.42 -0.32
C SER A 66 -5.68 -16.94 1.08
N LYS A 67 -5.42 -18.23 1.33
CA LYS A 67 -5.51 -18.80 2.69
C LYS A 67 -4.62 -18.07 3.71
N TYR A 68 -3.51 -17.47 3.27
CA TYR A 68 -2.60 -16.72 4.14
C TYR A 68 -3.06 -15.28 4.35
N THR A 69 -3.83 -14.72 3.41
CA THR A 69 -4.48 -13.42 3.58
C THR A 69 -5.40 -13.43 4.78
N GLN A 70 -6.21 -14.48 4.94
CA GLN A 70 -7.13 -14.56 6.08
C GLN A 70 -6.39 -14.49 7.41
N VAL A 71 -5.25 -15.18 7.55
CA VAL A 71 -4.43 -15.14 8.76
C VAL A 71 -3.94 -13.74 9.10
N ILE A 72 -3.50 -12.98 8.10
CA ILE A 72 -3.03 -11.59 8.31
C ILE A 72 -4.21 -10.69 8.68
N ILE A 73 -5.34 -10.90 8.02
CA ILE A 73 -6.56 -10.12 8.21
C ILE A 73 -7.21 -10.37 9.58
N ASP A 74 -7.22 -11.61 10.06
CA ASP A 74 -7.69 -11.93 11.40
C ASP A 74 -6.86 -11.20 12.45
N ARG A 75 -5.54 -11.19 12.31
CA ARG A 75 -4.65 -10.44 13.23
C ARG A 75 -4.85 -8.93 13.19
N TRP A 76 -5.12 -8.37 12.02
CA TRP A 76 -5.50 -6.95 11.91
C TRP A 76 -6.78 -6.65 12.68
N LYS A 77 -7.76 -7.55 12.58
CA LYS A 77 -9.03 -7.44 13.30
C LYS A 77 -8.84 -7.57 14.81
N ASP A 78 -7.97 -8.49 15.26
CA ASP A 78 -7.64 -8.67 16.67
C ASP A 78 -6.97 -7.42 17.24
N VAL A 79 -5.99 -6.85 16.55
CA VAL A 79 -5.36 -5.58 16.96
C VAL A 79 -6.37 -4.43 17.00
N ALA A 80 -7.24 -4.32 16.00
CA ALA A 80 -8.28 -3.29 15.97
C ALA A 80 -9.30 -3.42 17.11
N SER A 81 -9.49 -4.63 17.66
CA SER A 81 -10.40 -4.85 18.78
C SER A 81 -9.86 -4.34 20.13
N VAL A 82 -8.54 -4.16 20.24
CA VAL A 82 -7.88 -3.73 21.49
C VAL A 82 -7.24 -2.35 21.41
N SER A 83 -7.20 -1.75 20.22
CA SER A 83 -6.60 -0.44 19.98
C SER A 83 -7.62 0.52 19.38
N GLU A 84 -8.01 1.55 20.13
CA GLU A 84 -8.97 2.58 19.69
C GLU A 84 -8.46 3.39 18.48
N MET A 85 -7.16 3.36 18.21
CA MET A 85 -6.51 4.07 17.11
C MET A 85 -6.48 3.26 15.81
N MET A 86 -6.88 1.99 15.85
CA MET A 86 -6.77 1.06 14.74
C MET A 86 -8.16 0.66 14.28
N GLU A 87 -8.58 1.16 13.12
CA GLU A 87 -9.82 0.74 12.48
C GLU A 87 -9.56 -0.43 11.51
N TYR A 88 -10.42 -1.45 11.58
CA TYR A 88 -10.42 -2.57 10.64
C TYR A 88 -11.43 -2.35 9.50
N PRO A 89 -10.99 -2.20 8.23
CA PRO A 89 -11.85 -1.81 7.12
C PRO A 89 -12.65 -2.99 6.58
N THR A 90 -13.71 -3.37 7.30
CA THR A 90 -14.55 -4.55 6.98
C THR A 90 -15.15 -4.47 5.58
N GLU A 91 -15.67 -3.31 5.19
CA GLU A 91 -16.32 -3.12 3.88
C GLU A 91 -15.32 -3.25 2.73
N LEU A 92 -14.19 -2.52 2.79
CA LEU A 92 -13.15 -2.56 1.74
C LEU A 92 -12.58 -3.96 1.53
N ILE A 93 -12.32 -4.69 2.62
CA ILE A 93 -11.82 -6.08 2.53
C ILE A 93 -12.91 -7.01 1.96
N GLY A 94 -14.17 -6.81 2.35
CA GLY A 94 -15.30 -7.60 1.83
C GLY A 94 -15.59 -7.35 0.36
N GLU A 95 -15.35 -6.13 -0.12
CA GLU A 95 -15.53 -5.70 -1.51
C GLU A 95 -14.27 -5.91 -2.37
N ASN A 96 -13.20 -6.49 -1.79
CA ASN A 96 -11.94 -6.79 -2.47
C ASN A 96 -11.18 -5.51 -2.94
N GLU A 97 -11.44 -4.38 -2.28
CA GLU A 97 -10.81 -3.07 -2.46
C GLU A 97 -9.48 -2.98 -1.69
N TRP A 98 -8.53 -3.85 -2.06
CA TRP A 98 -7.28 -4.04 -1.31
C TRP A 98 -6.35 -2.83 -1.29
N MET A 99 -6.39 -2.00 -2.32
CA MET A 99 -5.55 -0.79 -2.41
C MET A 99 -6.05 0.28 -1.44
N GLU A 100 -7.36 0.52 -1.39
CA GLU A 100 -7.97 1.39 -0.39
C GLU A 100 -7.80 0.84 1.03
N ALA A 101 -7.97 -0.49 1.22
CA ALA A 101 -7.78 -1.13 2.52
C ALA A 101 -6.34 -0.98 3.03
N ASP A 102 -5.32 -1.20 2.19
CA ASP A 102 -3.91 -1.00 2.55
C ASP A 102 -3.64 0.43 2.98
N LYS A 103 -4.20 1.40 2.25
CA LYS A 103 -4.04 2.81 2.57
C LYS A 103 -4.58 3.13 3.96
N LEU A 104 -5.82 2.73 4.26
CA LEU A 104 -6.44 2.98 5.57
C LEU A 104 -5.65 2.32 6.71
N LEU A 105 -5.30 1.04 6.55
CA LEU A 105 -4.52 0.30 7.55
C LEU A 105 -3.12 0.91 7.77
N THR A 106 -2.48 1.36 6.69
CA THR A 106 -1.16 2.02 6.77
C THR A 106 -1.26 3.40 7.41
N ASP A 107 -2.29 4.18 7.08
CA ASP A 107 -2.51 5.51 7.65
C ASP A 107 -2.78 5.40 9.17
N ASN A 108 -3.60 4.45 9.61
CA ASN A 108 -3.84 4.18 11.03
C ASN A 108 -2.54 3.82 11.77
N LEU A 109 -1.75 2.91 11.19
CA LEU A 109 -0.49 2.50 11.79
C LEU A 109 0.54 3.65 11.84
N ASN A 110 0.59 4.50 10.81
CA ASN A 110 1.45 5.67 10.80
C ASN A 110 1.01 6.70 11.86
N HIS A 111 -0.29 6.93 11.99
CA HIS A 111 -0.82 7.80 13.03
C HIS A 111 -0.48 7.28 14.44
N TYR A 112 -0.58 5.97 14.65
CA TYR A 112 -0.16 5.32 15.89
C TYR A 112 1.33 5.57 16.20
N ILE A 113 2.20 5.42 15.20
CA ILE A 113 3.65 5.68 15.32
C ILE A 113 3.93 7.16 15.68
N GLU A 114 3.14 8.08 15.13
CA GLU A 114 3.30 9.51 15.43
C GLU A 114 2.96 9.83 16.90
N ILE A 115 1.89 9.25 17.43
CA ILE A 115 1.49 9.39 18.84
C ILE A 115 2.50 8.73 19.78
N GLU A 116 2.96 7.52 19.46
CA GLU A 116 4.01 6.84 20.24
C GLU A 116 5.28 7.72 20.34
N ARG A 117 5.67 8.38 19.24
CA ARG A 117 6.84 9.27 19.21
C ARG A 117 6.67 10.60 19.93
N SER A 118 5.44 11.06 20.17
CA SER A 118 5.20 12.32 20.88
C SER A 118 5.31 12.18 22.41
N ASN A 119 5.62 10.99 22.93
CA ASN A 119 5.65 10.65 24.36
C ASN A 119 4.32 10.94 25.08
N GLU A 120 3.20 10.89 24.35
CA GLU A 120 1.86 11.05 24.92
C GLU A 120 1.34 9.75 25.55
N VAL A 121 2.17 8.71 25.68
CA VAL A 121 1.77 7.39 26.17
C VAL A 121 2.61 6.93 27.35
N ASP A 122 1.94 6.34 28.33
CA ASP A 122 2.54 5.76 29.53
C ASP A 122 3.26 4.44 29.17
N GLU A 123 4.55 4.30 29.53
CA GLU A 123 5.42 3.22 29.03
C GLU A 123 4.97 1.81 29.50
N ASP A 124 4.32 1.71 30.66
CA ASP A 124 4.02 0.42 31.30
C ASP A 124 2.81 -0.32 30.70
N ASP A 125 1.92 0.39 29.98
CA ASP A 125 0.70 -0.18 29.38
C ASP A 125 0.61 0.04 27.85
N HIS A 126 1.62 0.65 27.24
CA HIS A 126 1.62 0.93 25.80
C HIS A 126 2.04 -0.29 24.97
N ILE A 127 1.30 -0.56 23.89
CA ILE A 127 1.68 -1.55 22.88
C ILE A 127 2.51 -0.84 21.81
N SER A 128 3.80 -1.12 21.71
CA SER A 128 4.62 -0.44 20.70
C SER A 128 4.11 -0.70 19.28
N SER A 129 4.26 0.28 18.39
CA SER A 129 3.91 0.12 16.97
C SER A 129 4.67 -1.04 16.30
N GLU A 130 5.88 -1.31 16.78
CA GLU A 130 6.68 -2.44 16.32
C GLU A 130 6.06 -3.77 16.76
N ALA A 131 5.61 -3.89 18.01
CA ALA A 131 4.92 -5.10 18.48
C ALA A 131 3.66 -5.40 17.65
N ILE A 132 2.88 -4.36 17.31
CA ILE A 132 1.72 -4.48 16.41
C ILE A 132 2.12 -5.05 15.05
N LYS A 133 3.16 -4.48 14.41
CA LYS A 133 3.65 -4.96 13.11
C LYS A 133 4.14 -6.40 13.17
N GLN A 134 4.92 -6.72 14.19
CA GLN A 134 5.48 -8.05 14.39
C GLN A 134 4.39 -9.10 14.60
N PHE A 135 3.35 -8.77 15.38
CA PHE A 135 2.20 -9.65 15.52
C PHE A 135 1.48 -9.87 14.19
N ILE A 136 1.06 -8.79 13.51
CA ILE A 136 0.28 -8.86 12.26
C ILE A 136 1.00 -9.69 11.20
N PHE A 137 2.26 -9.36 10.89
CA PHE A 137 2.96 -9.94 9.76
C PHE A 137 3.77 -11.20 10.09
N HIS A 138 4.16 -11.38 11.36
CA HIS A 138 5.08 -12.44 11.79
C HIS A 138 4.52 -13.37 12.88
N ASN A 139 3.33 -13.09 13.44
CA ASN A 139 2.75 -13.83 14.56
C ASN A 139 3.56 -13.75 15.85
N GLU A 140 4.34 -12.69 16.02
CA GLU A 140 5.16 -12.49 17.21
C GLU A 140 4.37 -11.71 18.25
N MET A 141 4.07 -12.36 19.37
CA MET A 141 3.30 -11.78 20.47
C MET A 141 4.25 -11.10 21.48
N SER A 142 3.95 -9.86 21.87
CA SER A 142 4.63 -9.17 22.97
C SER A 142 3.81 -9.25 24.26
N ASP A 143 4.46 -9.09 25.41
CA ASP A 143 3.78 -9.14 26.72
C ASP A 143 2.67 -8.09 26.84
N ASN A 144 2.90 -6.87 26.35
CA ASN A 144 1.91 -5.79 26.39
C ASN A 144 0.72 -6.05 25.46
N LEU A 145 0.96 -6.63 24.27
CA LEU A 145 -0.11 -7.00 23.34
C LEU A 145 -0.94 -8.16 23.90
N GLN A 146 -0.29 -9.18 24.47
CA GLN A 146 -0.98 -10.30 25.13
C GLN A 146 -1.85 -9.80 26.28
N LYS A 147 -1.32 -8.92 27.13
CA LYS A 147 -2.07 -8.31 28.23
C LYS A 147 -3.32 -7.57 27.73
N ALA A 148 -3.21 -6.83 26.62
CA ALA A 148 -4.34 -6.13 26.02
C ALA A 148 -5.38 -7.11 25.45
N PHE A 149 -4.94 -8.19 24.80
CA PHE A 149 -5.82 -9.26 24.29
C PHE A 149 -6.57 -9.96 25.43
N ASP A 150 -5.86 -10.33 26.50
CA ASP A 150 -6.46 -10.97 27.68
C ASP A 150 -7.53 -10.06 28.33
N GLN A 151 -7.29 -8.75 28.38
CA GLN A 151 -8.25 -7.77 28.91
C GLN A 151 -9.49 -7.60 28.03
N ALA A 152 -9.31 -7.71 26.71
CA ALA A 152 -10.38 -7.62 25.73
C ALA A 152 -11.13 -8.94 25.49
N GLY A 153 -10.61 -10.07 25.99
CA GLY A 153 -11.17 -11.40 25.75
C GLY A 153 -10.93 -11.90 24.32
N VAL A 154 -9.78 -11.56 23.74
CA VAL A 154 -9.30 -12.02 22.44
C VAL A 154 -8.37 -13.21 22.67
N ASP A 155 -8.65 -14.35 22.03
CA ASP A 155 -7.89 -15.61 22.16
C ASP A 155 -6.70 -15.70 21.19
#